data_AF-A0AAV9SF89-F1
#
_entry.id   AF-A0AAV9SF89-F1
#
_cell.length_a   1.000
_cell.length_b   1.000
_cell.length_c   1.000
_cell.angle_alpha   90.00
_cell.angle_beta   90.00
_cell.angle_gamma   90.00
#
_symmetry.space_group_name_H-M   'P 1'
#
loop_
_entity.id
_entity.type
_entity.pdbx_description
1 polymer ?
#
loop_
_entity_poly.entity_id
_entity_poly.type
_entity_poly.pdbx_seq_one_letter_code
_entity_poly.pdbx_strand_id
1 'polypeptide(L)'
;MMVVSGNVHGADERGRLLRRTLMRYANLSSVLILRSISTRVRKRFPTLEHIVEAGFMTTHELKNFESLHSDFNKYWMPLTWFSNLAAQARQEGRVRDDIALRLLMDELNNYRAKCSLLFHYDWISIPLVYTQVVTIAVYSFFAFCVIGRQFLNPEKGYSSHRFDIYIPVFTLLQFFFYTGWLKVGELIINPFGEDDDDFETNQLIDRNIQVSMLAVDDMYQNLAPIVKDKHWKNSLFSVPYTQSTAAETLRPAFKGSTFDMRVSAEDLEIHQPTDVPVNMQYLPLRASLADGLDSFSQKSKGIQRSGSLPYLMDVVTHQHEEDEAVEAKPDVPMKDK
;
A
#
# COMPACT_ATOMS: atom_id res chain seq x y z
N MET A 1 -5.69 14.47 4.88
CA MET A 1 -5.66 14.07 6.30
C MET A 1 -4.42 14.60 7.02
N MET A 2 -3.21 14.09 6.72
CA MET A 2 -1.98 14.51 7.41
C MET A 2 -1.73 16.02 7.34
N VAL A 3 -1.92 16.63 6.15
CA VAL A 3 -1.75 18.08 5.97
C VAL A 3 -2.72 18.88 6.85
N VAL A 4 -3.97 18.44 7.01
CA VAL A 4 -4.96 19.11 7.87
C VAL A 4 -4.54 19.00 9.35
N SER A 5 -4.16 17.81 9.81
CA SER A 5 -3.73 17.61 11.21
C SER A 5 -2.48 18.42 11.55
N GLY A 6 -1.51 18.51 10.62
CA GLY A 6 -0.27 19.23 10.82
C GLY A 6 -0.38 20.76 10.74
N ASN A 7 -1.29 21.29 9.92
CA ASN A 7 -1.27 22.72 9.53
C ASN A 7 -2.51 23.53 9.96
N VAL A 8 -3.57 22.90 10.46
CA VAL A 8 -4.77 23.60 10.96
C VAL A 8 -4.77 23.58 12.48
N HIS A 9 -4.33 24.68 13.07
CA HIS A 9 -4.02 24.76 14.49
C HIS A 9 -5.20 25.18 15.37
N GLY A 10 -5.10 24.84 16.66
CA GLY A 10 -6.07 25.19 17.71
C GLY A 10 -6.51 23.97 18.50
N ALA A 11 -6.22 23.94 19.80
CA ALA A 11 -6.68 22.89 20.71
C ALA A 11 -8.08 23.21 21.29
N ASP A 12 -8.56 24.43 21.07
CA ASP A 12 -9.90 24.88 21.40
C ASP A 12 -10.96 24.27 20.47
N GLU A 13 -12.22 24.41 20.87
CA GLU A 13 -13.37 23.87 20.16
C GLU A 13 -13.43 24.33 18.69
N ARG A 14 -13.08 25.60 18.41
CA ARG A 14 -13.04 26.12 17.04
C ARG A 14 -12.00 25.42 16.17
N GLY A 15 -10.79 25.21 16.69
CA GLY A 15 -9.72 24.49 15.98
C GLY A 15 -10.11 23.05 15.66
N ARG A 16 -10.70 22.36 16.65
CA ARG A 16 -11.28 21.01 16.48
C ARG A 16 -12.36 21.00 15.41
N LEU A 17 -13.31 21.93 15.47
CA LEU A 17 -14.42 22.03 14.52
C LEU A 17 -13.92 22.26 13.08
N LEU A 18 -12.92 23.14 12.90
CA LEU A 18 -12.31 23.40 11.58
C LEU A 18 -11.68 22.14 10.99
N ARG A 19 -10.83 21.45 11.76
CA ARG A 19 -10.17 20.21 11.31
C ARG A 19 -11.16 19.12 10.92
N ARG A 20 -12.15 18.86 11.78
CA ARG A 20 -13.20 17.86 11.52
C ARG A 20 -14.05 18.22 10.32
N THR A 21 -14.43 19.50 10.16
CA THR A 21 -15.26 19.96 9.03
C THR A 21 -14.52 19.87 7.71
N LEU A 22 -13.25 20.28 7.66
CA LEU A 22 -12.40 20.11 6.47
C LEU A 22 -12.34 18.64 6.03
N MET A 23 -12.06 17.71 6.96
CA MET A 23 -12.04 16.29 6.61
C MET A 23 -13.42 15.77 6.20
N ARG A 24 -14.50 16.23 6.85
CA ARG A 24 -15.87 15.85 6.48
C ARG A 24 -16.21 16.29 5.06
N TYR A 25 -15.81 17.48 4.62
CA TYR A 25 -16.03 17.93 3.25
C TYR A 25 -15.32 17.09 2.20
N ALA A 26 -14.07 16.67 2.47
CA ALA A 26 -13.36 15.73 1.60
C ALA A 26 -14.12 14.40 1.51
N ASN A 27 -14.46 13.82 2.67
CA ASN A 27 -15.21 12.55 2.73
C ASN A 27 -16.59 12.66 2.06
N LEU A 28 -17.30 13.77 2.25
CA LEU A 28 -18.60 14.02 1.65
C LEU A 28 -18.52 14.03 0.11
N SER A 29 -17.49 14.66 -0.45
CA SER A 29 -17.25 14.61 -1.90
C SER A 29 -17.03 13.18 -2.39
N SER A 30 -16.22 12.39 -1.66
CA SER A 30 -16.03 10.97 -1.97
C SER A 30 -17.31 10.15 -1.89
N VAL A 31 -18.14 10.35 -0.87
CA VAL A 31 -19.42 9.63 -0.74
C VAL A 31 -20.36 10.01 -1.88
N LEU A 32 -20.45 11.29 -2.25
CA LEU A 32 -21.29 11.74 -3.36
C LEU A 32 -20.87 11.13 -4.70
N ILE A 33 -19.56 11.06 -4.98
CA ILE A 33 -19.09 10.45 -6.23
C ILE A 33 -19.23 8.92 -6.22
N LEU A 34 -18.87 8.25 -5.12
CA LEU A 34 -19.00 6.80 -4.98
C LEU A 34 -20.47 6.35 -5.09
N ARG A 35 -21.39 7.12 -4.52
CA ARG A 35 -22.84 6.92 -4.66
C ARG A 35 -23.34 7.05 -6.10
N SER A 36 -22.62 7.79 -6.94
CA SER A 36 -22.99 8.02 -8.34
C SER A 36 -22.53 6.87 -9.23
N ILE A 37 -21.40 6.23 -8.91
CA ILE A 37 -20.75 5.21 -9.75
C ILE A 37 -20.89 3.77 -9.22
N SER A 38 -21.13 3.59 -7.92
CA SER A 38 -21.25 2.26 -7.29
C SER A 38 -22.68 1.94 -6.89
N THR A 39 -23.17 0.80 -7.35
CA THR A 39 -24.51 0.28 -7.04
C THR A 39 -24.66 -0.01 -5.55
N ARG A 40 -23.63 -0.61 -4.91
CA ARG A 40 -23.61 -0.87 -3.45
C ARG A 40 -23.75 0.41 -2.63
N VAL A 41 -23.03 1.47 -3.00
CA VAL A 41 -23.08 2.76 -2.29
C VAL A 41 -24.39 3.48 -2.58
N ARG A 42 -24.92 3.38 -3.81
CA ARG A 42 -26.24 3.92 -4.16
C ARG A 42 -27.36 3.28 -3.36
N LYS A 43 -27.31 1.96 -3.12
CA LYS A 43 -28.28 1.25 -2.26
C LYS A 43 -28.15 1.65 -0.78
N ARG A 44 -26.92 1.89 -0.30
CA ARG A 44 -26.70 2.38 1.07
C ARG A 44 -27.18 3.81 1.29
N PHE A 45 -27.02 4.68 0.29
CA PHE A 45 -27.45 6.07 0.35
C PHE A 45 -28.40 6.41 -0.82
N PRO A 46 -29.68 5.98 -0.82
CA PRO A 46 -30.58 6.18 -1.97
C PRO A 46 -31.04 7.62 -2.19
N THR A 47 -30.99 8.46 -1.15
CA THR A 47 -31.29 9.89 -1.21
C THR A 47 -30.22 10.74 -0.49
N LEU A 48 -30.28 12.06 -0.59
CA LEU A 48 -29.34 12.95 0.12
C LEU A 48 -29.63 13.00 1.63
N GLU A 49 -30.88 12.77 2.03
CA GLU A 49 -31.29 12.68 3.43
C GLU A 49 -30.57 11.53 4.14
N HIS A 50 -30.38 10.38 3.48
CA HIS A 50 -29.58 9.28 4.03
C HIS A 50 -28.12 9.67 4.28
N ILE A 51 -27.55 10.58 3.48
CA ILE A 51 -26.20 11.10 3.68
C ILE A 51 -26.15 12.04 4.89
N VAL A 52 -27.24 12.80 5.11
CA VAL A 52 -27.40 13.66 6.29
C VAL A 52 -27.55 12.83 7.55
N GLU A 53 -28.44 11.84 7.55
CA GLU A 53 -28.66 10.93 8.68
C GLU A 53 -27.40 10.15 9.05
N ALA A 54 -26.61 9.75 8.05
CA ALA A 54 -25.32 9.09 8.26
C ALA A 54 -24.20 10.04 8.77
N GLY A 55 -24.46 11.35 8.90
CA GLY A 55 -23.53 12.32 9.48
C GLY A 55 -22.44 12.83 8.54
N PHE A 56 -22.51 12.54 7.23
CA PHE A 56 -21.56 13.10 6.25
C PHE A 56 -21.90 14.56 5.90
N MET A 57 -23.18 14.92 5.92
CA MET A 57 -23.69 16.26 5.60
C MET A 57 -24.58 16.76 6.72
N THR A 58 -24.55 18.05 7.04
CA THR A 58 -25.51 18.64 7.99
C THR A 58 -26.79 19.06 7.28
N THR A 59 -27.90 19.23 8.02
CA THR A 59 -29.16 19.75 7.45
C THR A 59 -29.01 21.13 6.82
N HIS A 60 -28.19 22.00 7.42
CA HIS A 60 -27.88 23.31 6.88
C HIS A 60 -27.08 23.23 5.57
N GLU A 61 -26.12 22.31 5.50
CA GLU A 61 -25.38 22.07 4.27
C GLU A 61 -26.24 21.49 3.16
N LEU A 62 -27.19 20.61 3.48
CA LEU A 62 -28.15 20.10 2.49
C LEU A 62 -28.95 21.24 1.89
N LYS A 63 -29.48 22.14 2.73
CA LYS A 63 -30.20 23.34 2.25
C LYS A 63 -29.34 24.19 1.32
N ASN A 64 -28.07 24.43 1.67
CA ASN A 64 -27.15 25.17 0.82
C ASN A 64 -26.82 24.41 -0.47
N PHE A 65 -26.65 23.10 -0.39
CA PHE A 65 -26.39 22.22 -1.52
C PHE A 65 -27.53 22.25 -2.53
N GLU A 66 -28.78 22.26 -2.06
CA GLU A 66 -29.99 22.30 -2.89
C GLU A 66 -30.30 23.69 -3.43
N SER A 67 -29.99 24.75 -2.68
CA SER A 67 -30.20 26.13 -3.12
C SER A 67 -29.42 26.51 -4.37
N LEU A 68 -28.32 25.80 -4.65
CA LEU A 68 -27.50 25.99 -5.83
C LEU A 68 -27.96 25.03 -6.94
N HIS A 69 -28.61 25.62 -7.94
CA HIS A 69 -29.07 24.91 -9.13
C HIS A 69 -27.88 24.57 -10.04
N SER A 70 -27.81 23.31 -10.47
CA SER A 70 -26.89 22.82 -11.49
C SER A 70 -27.49 21.57 -12.11
N ASP A 71 -27.46 21.47 -13.43
CA ASP A 71 -27.89 20.27 -14.16
C ASP A 71 -26.87 19.12 -14.04
N PHE A 72 -25.66 19.42 -13.56
CA PHE A 72 -24.56 18.48 -13.45
C PHE A 72 -24.42 17.90 -12.04
N ASN A 73 -23.71 16.77 -11.94
CA ASN A 73 -23.41 16.14 -10.66
C ASN A 73 -22.63 17.10 -9.74
N LYS A 74 -23.12 17.25 -8.50
CA LYS A 74 -22.64 18.24 -7.52
C LYS A 74 -21.59 17.70 -6.54
N TYR A 75 -20.94 16.57 -6.83
CA TYR A 75 -19.88 15.99 -5.97
C TYR A 75 -18.69 16.94 -5.70
N TRP A 76 -18.48 17.95 -6.54
CA TRP A 76 -17.40 18.94 -6.43
C TRP A 76 -17.70 20.04 -5.39
N MET A 77 -18.96 20.28 -5.03
CA MET A 77 -19.34 21.39 -4.15
C MET A 77 -18.69 21.32 -2.76
N PRO A 78 -18.63 20.16 -2.06
CA PRO A 78 -17.92 20.08 -0.78
C PRO A 78 -16.43 20.42 -0.90
N LEU A 79 -15.79 20.16 -2.04
CA LEU A 79 -14.39 20.52 -2.25
C LEU A 79 -14.23 22.04 -2.38
N THR A 80 -15.17 22.73 -3.02
CA THR A 80 -15.21 24.19 -3.03
C THR A 80 -15.42 24.75 -1.61
N TRP A 81 -16.30 24.13 -0.81
CA TRP A 81 -16.48 24.51 0.60
C TRP A 81 -15.21 24.27 1.42
N PHE A 82 -14.46 23.20 1.15
CA PHE A 82 -13.15 22.96 1.76
C PHE A 82 -12.19 24.11 1.45
N SER A 83 -12.05 24.50 0.19
CA SER A 83 -11.14 25.59 -0.21
C SER A 83 -11.49 26.88 0.50
N ASN A 84 -12.77 27.25 0.53
CA ASN A 84 -13.23 28.46 1.20
C ASN A 84 -13.02 28.41 2.71
N LEU A 85 -13.28 27.26 3.34
CA LEU A 85 -13.06 27.08 4.78
C LEU A 85 -11.57 27.12 5.15
N ALA A 86 -10.70 26.56 4.31
CA ALA A 86 -9.25 26.64 4.51
C ALA A 86 -8.73 28.09 4.35
N ALA A 87 -9.26 28.85 3.37
CA ALA A 87 -8.95 30.27 3.22
C ALA A 87 -9.43 31.09 4.44
N GLN A 88 -10.62 30.79 4.97
CA GLN A 88 -11.12 31.41 6.19
C GLN A 88 -10.25 31.04 7.41
N ALA A 89 -9.86 29.77 7.55
CA ALA A 89 -8.96 29.32 8.61
C ALA A 89 -7.60 30.04 8.56
N ARG A 90 -7.11 30.40 7.36
CA ARG A 90 -5.91 31.23 7.18
C ARG A 90 -6.13 32.67 7.65
N GLN A 91 -7.27 33.28 7.33
CA GLN A 91 -7.63 34.62 7.81
C GLN A 91 -7.79 34.65 9.34
N GLU A 92 -8.33 33.58 9.93
CA GLU A 92 -8.44 33.38 11.38
C GLU A 92 -7.10 33.06 12.08
N GLY A 93 -5.99 32.98 11.33
CA GLY A 93 -4.67 32.63 11.87
C GLY A 93 -4.52 31.18 12.33
N ARG A 94 -5.48 30.31 11.97
CA ARG A 94 -5.46 28.87 12.28
C ARG A 94 -4.53 28.10 11.35
N VAL A 95 -4.43 28.54 10.10
CA VAL A 95 -3.34 28.20 9.20
C VAL A 95 -2.31 29.31 9.28
N ARG A 96 -1.05 28.98 9.61
CA ARG A 96 -0.04 29.98 10.02
C ARG A 96 0.51 30.80 8.85
N ASP A 97 0.75 30.15 7.73
CA ASP A 97 1.42 30.75 6.58
C ASP A 97 0.75 30.36 5.25
N ASP A 98 1.10 31.11 4.20
CA ASP A 98 0.53 30.92 2.86
C ASP A 98 1.06 29.64 2.20
N ILE A 99 2.24 29.17 2.64
CA ILE A 99 2.82 27.91 2.19
C ILE A 99 1.99 26.72 2.69
N ALA A 100 1.56 26.72 3.96
CA ALA A 100 0.66 25.68 4.47
C ALA A 100 -0.71 25.73 3.80
N LEU A 101 -1.24 26.93 3.52
CA LEU A 101 -2.49 27.06 2.77
C LEU A 101 -2.35 26.48 1.36
N ARG A 102 -1.25 26.80 0.66
CA ARG A 102 -0.95 26.24 -0.66
C ARG A 102 -0.88 24.72 -0.62
N LEU A 103 -0.19 24.14 0.37
CA LEU A 103 -0.11 22.69 0.52
C LEU A 103 -1.49 22.04 0.73
N LEU A 104 -2.38 22.67 1.50
CA LEU A 104 -3.77 22.21 1.63
C LEU A 104 -4.51 22.23 0.29
N MET A 105 -4.32 23.28 -0.52
CA MET A 105 -4.96 23.40 -1.84
C MET A 105 -4.41 22.41 -2.86
N ASP A 106 -3.09 22.20 -2.87
CA ASP A 106 -2.44 21.26 -3.78
C ASP A 106 -2.93 19.82 -3.50
N GLU A 107 -2.97 19.41 -2.24
CA GLU A 107 -3.50 18.09 -1.86
C GLU A 107 -5.00 17.95 -2.11
N LEU A 108 -5.78 19.02 -1.92
CA LEU A 108 -7.20 19.02 -2.26
C LEU A 108 -7.42 18.87 -3.77
N ASN A 109 -6.61 19.54 -4.60
CA ASN A 109 -6.69 19.43 -6.05
C ASN A 109 -6.30 18.03 -6.54
N ASN A 110 -5.26 17.43 -5.94
CA ASN A 110 -4.89 16.04 -6.18
C ASN A 110 -6.04 15.09 -5.82
N TYR A 111 -6.73 15.35 -4.71
CA TYR A 111 -7.90 14.59 -4.30
C TYR A 111 -9.09 14.77 -5.25
N ARG A 112 -9.39 16.01 -5.66
CA ARG A 112 -10.41 16.34 -6.66
C ARG A 112 -10.15 15.63 -7.98
N ALA A 113 -8.89 15.58 -8.42
CA ALA A 113 -8.50 14.88 -9.64
C ALA A 113 -8.82 13.38 -9.58
N LYS A 114 -8.65 12.74 -8.41
CA LYS A 114 -9.05 11.34 -8.21
C LYS A 114 -10.57 11.16 -8.26
N CYS A 115 -11.35 12.03 -7.63
CA CYS A 115 -12.82 12.00 -7.75
C CYS A 115 -13.27 12.19 -9.21
N SER A 116 -12.62 13.10 -9.95
CA SER A 116 -12.90 13.32 -11.37
C SER A 116 -12.51 12.13 -12.23
N LEU A 117 -11.40 11.45 -11.91
CA LEU A 117 -10.96 10.25 -12.61
C LEU A 117 -11.99 9.13 -12.48
N LEU A 118 -12.54 8.93 -11.27
CA LEU A 118 -13.64 7.99 -11.04
C LEU A 118 -14.86 8.32 -11.92
N PHE A 119 -15.24 9.60 -11.98
CA PHE A 119 -16.34 10.04 -12.83
C PHE A 119 -16.08 9.81 -14.32
N HIS A 120 -14.84 10.03 -14.78
CA HIS A 120 -14.49 9.80 -16.18
C HIS A 120 -14.53 8.32 -16.57
N TYR A 121 -14.09 7.41 -15.69
CA TYR A 121 -14.20 5.97 -15.95
C TYR A 121 -15.64 5.47 -15.99
N ASP A 122 -16.53 6.05 -15.18
CA ASP A 122 -17.96 5.76 -15.20
C ASP A 122 -18.64 6.33 -16.46
N TRP A 123 -18.33 7.58 -16.81
CA TRP A 123 -18.95 8.25 -17.95
C TRP A 123 -18.45 7.72 -19.31
N ILE A 124 -17.16 7.43 -19.42
CA ILE A 124 -16.51 7.00 -20.66
C ILE A 124 -16.15 5.52 -20.53
N SER A 125 -17.14 4.66 -20.81
CA SER A 125 -16.93 3.21 -20.86
C SER A 125 -16.12 2.79 -22.08
N ILE A 126 -15.60 1.55 -22.07
CA ILE A 126 -14.97 0.93 -23.25
C ILE A 126 -15.95 1.00 -24.43
N PRO A 127 -15.51 1.42 -25.64
CA PRO A 127 -16.38 1.51 -26.80
C PRO A 127 -17.17 0.22 -27.01
N LEU A 128 -18.50 0.35 -27.11
CA LEU A 128 -19.40 -0.81 -27.19
C LEU A 128 -19.01 -1.78 -28.31
N VAL A 129 -18.56 -1.24 -29.45
CA VAL A 129 -18.08 -2.03 -30.59
C VAL A 129 -16.94 -2.98 -30.22
N TYR A 130 -16.03 -2.58 -29.32
CA TYR A 130 -14.92 -3.46 -28.88
C TYR A 130 -15.45 -4.64 -28.07
N THR A 131 -16.34 -4.39 -27.11
CA THR A 131 -16.97 -5.48 -26.35
C THR A 131 -17.76 -6.42 -27.25
N GLN A 132 -18.53 -5.87 -28.20
CA GLN A 132 -19.32 -6.66 -29.15
C GLN A 132 -18.46 -7.53 -30.07
N VAL A 133 -17.37 -6.98 -30.63
CA VAL A 133 -16.47 -7.73 -31.53
C VAL A 133 -15.87 -8.93 -30.81
N VAL A 134 -15.40 -8.74 -29.57
CA VAL A 134 -14.83 -9.84 -28.78
C VAL A 134 -15.88 -10.90 -28.46
N THR A 135 -17.08 -10.49 -28.01
CA THR A 135 -18.18 -11.42 -27.73
C THR A 135 -18.60 -12.21 -28.98
N ILE A 136 -18.76 -11.53 -30.13
CA ILE A 136 -19.12 -12.18 -31.40
C ILE A 136 -18.04 -13.19 -31.81
N ALA A 137 -16.76 -12.86 -31.68
CA ALA A 137 -15.67 -13.76 -32.02
C ALA A 137 -15.69 -15.04 -31.19
N VAL A 138 -15.82 -14.91 -29.86
CA VAL A 138 -15.87 -16.06 -28.94
C VAL A 138 -17.14 -16.89 -29.19
N TYR A 139 -18.30 -16.25 -29.33
CA TYR A 139 -19.56 -16.95 -29.51
C TYR A 139 -19.66 -17.64 -30.88
N SER A 140 -19.17 -17.01 -31.94
CA SER A 140 -19.14 -17.62 -33.27
C SER A 140 -18.20 -18.83 -33.30
N PHE A 141 -17.03 -18.75 -32.67
CA PHE A 141 -16.12 -19.88 -32.53
C PHE A 141 -16.82 -21.09 -31.89
N PHE A 142 -17.56 -20.88 -30.80
CA PHE A 142 -18.30 -21.96 -30.15
C PHE A 142 -19.54 -22.41 -30.91
N ALA A 143 -20.24 -21.52 -31.62
CA ALA A 143 -21.34 -21.89 -32.50
C ALA A 143 -20.88 -22.90 -33.58
N PHE A 144 -19.72 -22.67 -34.19
CA PHE A 144 -19.12 -23.64 -35.12
C PHE A 144 -18.58 -24.89 -34.42
N CYS A 145 -18.03 -24.78 -33.22
CA CYS A 145 -17.57 -25.96 -32.47
C CYS A 145 -18.71 -26.91 -32.11
N VAL A 146 -19.90 -26.39 -31.79
CA VAL A 146 -21.08 -27.22 -31.47
C VAL A 146 -21.43 -28.17 -32.62
N ILE A 147 -21.21 -27.77 -33.88
CA ILE A 147 -21.47 -28.60 -35.06
C ILE A 147 -20.21 -29.36 -35.48
N GLY A 148 -19.09 -28.65 -35.63
CA GLY A 148 -17.86 -29.17 -36.22
C GLY A 148 -17.02 -30.06 -35.31
N ARG A 149 -17.33 -30.14 -34.01
CA ARG A 149 -16.65 -31.03 -33.04
C ARG A 149 -17.54 -32.17 -32.56
N GLN A 150 -18.65 -32.44 -33.25
CA GLN A 150 -19.47 -33.63 -33.02
C GLN A 150 -18.69 -34.88 -33.40
N PHE A 151 -18.82 -35.94 -32.61
CA PHE A 151 -18.28 -37.25 -32.99
C PHE A 151 -19.17 -37.84 -34.10
N LEU A 152 -18.58 -38.08 -35.27
CA LEU A 152 -19.27 -38.68 -36.42
C LEU A 152 -19.22 -40.20 -36.33
N ASN A 153 -20.16 -40.89 -36.99
CA ASN A 153 -20.15 -42.36 -37.04
C ASN A 153 -18.79 -42.87 -37.60
N PRO A 154 -17.98 -43.59 -36.80
CA PRO A 154 -16.67 -44.08 -37.21
C PRO A 154 -16.72 -45.05 -38.41
N GLU A 155 -17.82 -45.77 -38.60
CA GLU A 155 -18.01 -46.74 -39.68
C GLU A 155 -18.01 -46.08 -41.07
N LYS A 156 -18.35 -44.78 -41.15
CA LYS A 156 -18.34 -44.02 -42.40
C LYS A 156 -16.93 -43.63 -42.87
N GLY A 157 -15.90 -43.87 -42.07
CA GLY A 157 -14.50 -43.70 -42.48
C GLY A 157 -14.07 -42.25 -42.73
N TYR A 158 -14.74 -41.25 -42.13
CA TYR A 158 -14.34 -39.84 -42.27
C TYR A 158 -12.92 -39.60 -41.74
N SER A 159 -12.14 -38.78 -42.45
CA SER A 159 -10.80 -38.39 -42.01
C SER A 159 -10.87 -37.65 -40.66
N SER A 160 -9.94 -37.99 -39.75
CA SER A 160 -9.83 -37.43 -38.40
C SER A 160 -10.99 -37.71 -37.42
N HIS A 161 -12.00 -38.51 -37.79
CA HIS A 161 -13.13 -38.88 -36.92
C HIS A 161 -13.20 -40.41 -36.71
N ARG A 162 -12.14 -40.96 -36.10
CA ARG A 162 -11.99 -42.42 -35.89
C ARG A 162 -12.51 -42.92 -34.54
N PHE A 163 -12.68 -42.02 -33.57
CA PHE A 163 -13.06 -42.34 -32.20
C PHE A 163 -14.28 -41.55 -31.80
N ASP A 164 -15.23 -42.21 -31.14
CA ASP A 164 -16.37 -41.57 -30.48
C ASP A 164 -16.21 -41.77 -28.97
N ILE A 165 -15.90 -40.69 -28.26
CA ILE A 165 -15.70 -40.68 -26.80
C ILE A 165 -16.99 -40.21 -26.10
N TYR A 166 -18.06 -39.93 -26.86
CA TYR A 166 -19.34 -39.35 -26.42
C TYR A 166 -19.23 -37.94 -25.83
N ILE A 167 -18.28 -37.70 -24.93
CA ILE A 167 -18.02 -36.42 -24.27
C ILE A 167 -16.80 -35.74 -24.91
N PRO A 168 -16.94 -34.52 -25.48
CA PRO A 168 -15.84 -33.83 -26.15
C PRO A 168 -14.95 -33.09 -25.14
N VAL A 169 -14.18 -33.84 -24.34
CA VAL A 169 -13.36 -33.33 -23.20
C VAL A 169 -12.48 -32.13 -23.58
N PHE A 170 -11.72 -32.20 -24.67
CA PHE A 170 -10.84 -31.11 -25.09
C PHE A 170 -11.60 -29.88 -25.59
N THR A 171 -12.79 -30.06 -26.19
CA THR A 171 -13.65 -28.94 -26.58
C THR A 171 -14.23 -28.25 -25.34
N LEU A 172 -14.57 -29.02 -24.28
CA LEU A 172 -14.99 -28.45 -23.00
C LEU A 172 -13.84 -27.69 -22.30
N LEU A 173 -12.61 -28.21 -22.33
CA LEU A 173 -11.44 -27.47 -21.83
C LEU A 173 -11.20 -26.17 -22.61
N GLN A 174 -11.31 -26.20 -23.93
CA GLN A 174 -11.26 -24.99 -24.76
C GLN A 174 -12.39 -24.02 -24.40
N PHE A 175 -13.60 -24.54 -24.15
CA PHE A 175 -14.71 -23.73 -23.68
C PHE A 175 -14.39 -23.01 -22.38
N PHE A 176 -13.91 -23.71 -21.35
CA PHE A 176 -13.51 -23.08 -20.09
C PHE A 176 -12.42 -22.01 -20.28
N PHE A 177 -11.43 -22.27 -21.15
CA PHE A 177 -10.36 -21.32 -21.40
C PHE A 177 -10.87 -20.03 -22.07
N TYR A 178 -11.53 -20.12 -23.23
CA TYR A 178 -11.94 -18.92 -23.98
C TYR A 178 -13.12 -18.19 -23.33
N THR A 179 -14.12 -18.92 -22.84
CA THR A 179 -15.25 -18.29 -22.14
C THR A 179 -14.84 -17.78 -20.77
N GLY A 180 -13.99 -18.50 -20.03
CA GLY A 180 -13.43 -18.01 -18.77
C GLY A 180 -12.63 -16.73 -18.99
N TRP A 181 -11.81 -16.66 -20.04
CA TRP A 181 -11.07 -15.44 -20.35
C TRP A 181 -12.00 -14.27 -20.74
N LEU A 182 -13.08 -14.53 -21.49
CA LEU A 182 -14.12 -13.52 -21.75
C LEU A 182 -14.78 -13.07 -20.44
N LYS A 183 -15.10 -14.00 -19.53
CA LYS A 183 -15.70 -13.69 -18.23
C LYS A 183 -14.82 -12.84 -17.33
N VAL A 184 -13.50 -13.01 -17.38
CA VAL A 184 -12.57 -12.09 -16.69
C VAL A 184 -12.73 -10.66 -17.20
N GLY A 185 -12.85 -10.47 -18.51
CA GLY A 185 -13.10 -9.15 -19.10
C GLY A 185 -14.46 -8.56 -18.72
N GLU A 186 -15.50 -9.40 -18.66
CA GLU A 186 -16.85 -9.00 -18.23
C GLU A 186 -16.90 -8.58 -16.76
N LEU A 187 -16.15 -9.25 -15.87
CA LEU A 187 -16.10 -8.90 -14.45
C LEU A 187 -15.36 -7.58 -14.21
N ILE A 188 -14.21 -7.37 -14.87
CA ILE A 188 -13.38 -6.17 -14.63
C ILE A 188 -13.97 -4.91 -15.30
N ILE A 189 -14.97 -5.04 -16.18
CA ILE A 189 -15.53 -3.87 -16.90
C ILE A 189 -16.19 -2.86 -15.96
N ASN A 190 -16.78 -3.32 -14.85
CA ASN A 190 -17.40 -2.47 -13.85
C ASN A 190 -17.06 -2.97 -12.44
N PRO A 191 -15.91 -2.59 -11.87
CA PRO A 191 -15.47 -3.05 -10.55
C PRO A 191 -16.23 -2.38 -9.39
N PHE A 192 -17.25 -1.56 -9.68
CA PHE A 192 -18.07 -0.86 -8.69
C PHE A 192 -19.47 -1.47 -8.52
N GLY A 193 -19.67 -2.66 -9.09
CA GLY A 193 -20.90 -3.44 -9.02
C GLY A 193 -21.08 -4.17 -7.69
N GLU A 194 -21.69 -5.36 -7.78
CA GLU A 194 -22.03 -6.22 -6.65
C GLU A 194 -21.39 -7.61 -6.69
N ASP A 195 -20.44 -7.84 -7.60
CA ASP A 195 -19.76 -9.14 -7.74
C ASP A 195 -18.74 -9.37 -6.61
N ASP A 196 -18.40 -10.64 -6.34
CA ASP A 196 -17.55 -11.01 -5.19
C ASP A 196 -16.15 -10.36 -5.22
N ASP A 197 -15.61 -10.12 -6.42
CA ASP A 197 -14.29 -9.52 -6.64
C ASP A 197 -14.33 -7.99 -6.89
N ASP A 198 -15.51 -7.38 -6.85
CA ASP A 198 -15.67 -5.92 -6.98
C ASP A 198 -15.13 -5.18 -5.74
N PHE A 199 -14.89 -3.88 -5.89
CA PHE A 199 -14.34 -3.08 -4.80
C PHE A 199 -15.31 -2.93 -3.61
N GLU A 200 -14.80 -3.17 -2.41
CA GLU A 200 -15.48 -2.97 -1.12
C GLU A 200 -15.62 -1.49 -0.74
N THR A 201 -16.39 -0.75 -1.54
CA THR A 201 -16.55 0.71 -1.44
C THR A 201 -17.18 1.17 -0.14
N ASN A 202 -18.16 0.44 0.40
CA ASN A 202 -18.79 0.78 1.68
C ASN A 202 -17.80 0.69 2.85
N GLN A 203 -16.99 -0.37 2.88
CA GLN A 203 -15.95 -0.53 3.90
C GLN A 203 -14.88 0.56 3.77
N LEU A 204 -14.52 0.95 2.54
CA LEU A 204 -13.60 2.05 2.30
C LEU A 204 -14.15 3.39 2.82
N ILE A 205 -15.44 3.67 2.62
CA ILE A 205 -16.11 4.85 3.15
C ILE A 205 -16.03 4.86 4.68
N ASP A 206 -16.39 3.76 5.33
CA ASP A 206 -16.40 3.63 6.80
C ASP A 206 -15.01 3.78 7.40
N ARG A 207 -14.02 3.12 6.79
CA ARG A 207 -12.62 3.26 7.17
C ARG A 207 -12.16 4.71 7.02
N ASN A 208 -12.49 5.37 5.90
CA ASN A 208 -12.00 6.72 5.63
C ASN A 208 -12.59 7.74 6.60
N ILE A 209 -13.89 7.69 6.91
CA ILE A 209 -14.49 8.61 7.88
C ILE A 209 -13.91 8.38 9.27
N GLN A 210 -13.76 7.13 9.72
CA GLN A 210 -13.21 6.82 11.04
C GLN A 210 -11.75 7.26 11.18
N VAL A 211 -10.88 6.84 10.26
CA VAL A 211 -9.44 7.12 10.32
C VAL A 211 -9.17 8.61 10.15
N SER A 212 -9.90 9.29 9.24
CA SER A 212 -9.71 10.72 9.04
C SER A 212 -10.10 11.54 10.26
N MET A 213 -11.22 11.22 10.91
CA MET A 213 -11.67 11.92 12.10
C MET A 213 -10.74 11.69 13.28
N LEU A 214 -10.27 10.45 13.50
CA LEU A 214 -9.30 10.12 14.55
C LEU A 214 -7.98 10.91 14.36
N ALA A 215 -7.47 10.96 13.13
CA ALA A 215 -6.18 11.57 12.83
C ALA A 215 -6.16 13.10 12.97
N VAL A 216 -7.28 13.78 12.67
CA VAL A 216 -7.35 15.26 12.78
C VAL A 216 -7.91 15.75 14.11
N ASP A 217 -8.45 14.85 14.94
CA ASP A 217 -9.03 15.19 16.23
C ASP A 217 -8.16 14.65 17.37
N ASP A 218 -8.30 13.36 17.69
CA ASP A 218 -7.67 12.74 18.86
C ASP A 218 -6.15 12.65 18.77
N MET A 219 -5.61 12.59 17.55
CA MET A 219 -4.16 12.59 17.29
C MET A 219 -3.57 13.99 17.13
N TYR A 220 -4.38 15.06 17.08
CA TYR A 220 -3.87 16.41 16.88
C TYR A 220 -3.00 16.83 18.07
N GLN A 221 -1.70 17.05 17.81
CA GLN A 221 -0.68 17.41 18.82
C GLN A 221 -0.59 16.43 20.01
N ASN A 222 -1.13 15.22 19.85
CA ASN A 222 -1.07 14.16 20.85
C ASN A 222 0.09 13.21 20.49
N LEU A 223 1.31 13.64 20.83
CA LEU A 223 2.54 12.87 20.55
C LEU A 223 2.98 12.07 21.77
N ALA A 224 3.58 10.91 21.54
CA ALA A 224 4.31 10.20 22.58
C ALA A 224 5.51 11.04 23.07
N PRO A 225 5.94 10.89 24.34
CA PRO A 225 7.10 11.59 24.86
C PRO A 225 8.36 11.32 24.04
N ILE A 226 9.15 12.36 23.80
CA ILE A 226 10.42 12.24 23.08
C ILE A 226 11.44 11.58 24.02
N VAL A 227 11.86 10.36 23.68
CA VAL A 227 12.83 9.57 24.45
C VAL A 227 13.99 9.14 23.56
N LYS A 228 15.16 8.93 24.16
CA LYS A 228 16.30 8.32 23.46
C LYS A 228 15.93 6.89 23.07
N ASP A 229 16.19 6.54 21.82
CA ASP A 229 15.95 5.19 21.33
C ASP A 229 16.99 4.20 21.88
N LYS A 230 16.75 2.89 21.68
CA LYS A 230 17.60 1.80 22.19
C LYS A 230 19.04 1.86 21.67
N HIS A 231 19.27 2.48 20.52
CA HIS A 231 20.56 2.53 19.83
C HIS A 231 21.23 3.91 19.91
N TRP A 232 20.68 4.85 20.70
CA TRP A 232 21.13 6.25 20.78
C TRP A 232 22.65 6.46 20.95
N LYS A 233 23.34 5.56 21.67
CA LYS A 233 24.81 5.66 21.91
C LYS A 233 25.66 4.89 20.91
N ASN A 234 25.09 3.97 20.14
CA ASN A 234 25.83 3.04 19.29
C ASN A 234 25.77 3.51 17.84
N SER A 235 26.91 3.88 17.26
CA SER A 235 26.99 4.27 15.84
C SER A 235 26.81 3.09 14.89
N LEU A 236 27.16 1.89 15.33
CA LEU A 236 27.00 0.63 14.61
C LEU A 236 26.14 -0.30 15.47
N PHE A 237 24.97 -0.66 14.97
CA PHE A 237 24.07 -1.60 15.62
C PHE A 237 23.43 -2.54 14.60
N SER A 238 23.15 -3.76 15.03
CA SER A 238 22.36 -4.74 14.27
C SER A 238 21.00 -4.90 14.91
N VAL A 239 19.94 -4.84 14.10
CA VAL A 239 18.58 -5.16 14.55
C VAL A 239 18.47 -6.68 14.72
N PRO A 240 17.90 -7.18 15.84
CA PRO A 240 17.80 -8.62 16.08
C PRO A 240 16.82 -9.29 15.11
N TYR A 241 17.09 -10.56 14.79
CA TYR A 241 16.23 -11.42 13.97
C TYR A 241 15.58 -12.50 14.86
N THR A 242 14.39 -12.94 14.47
CA THR A 242 13.78 -14.14 15.05
C THR A 242 14.51 -15.38 14.54
N GLN A 243 14.38 -16.51 15.24
CA GLN A 243 15.05 -17.75 14.81
C GLN A 243 14.61 -18.21 13.41
N SER A 244 13.34 -17.98 13.04
CA SER A 244 12.79 -18.29 11.71
C SER A 244 13.49 -17.54 10.57
N THR A 245 14.08 -16.37 10.83
CA THR A 245 14.74 -15.51 9.83
C THR A 245 16.24 -15.37 10.06
N ALA A 246 16.79 -16.04 11.09
CA ALA A 246 18.22 -15.98 11.40
C ALA A 246 19.09 -16.46 10.23
N ALA A 247 18.63 -17.42 9.44
CA ALA A 247 19.34 -17.90 8.25
C ALA A 247 19.55 -16.80 7.19
N GLU A 248 18.71 -15.75 7.17
CA GLU A 248 18.87 -14.63 6.24
C GLU A 248 20.08 -13.76 6.59
N THR A 249 20.48 -13.72 7.86
CA THR A 249 21.69 -12.99 8.30
C THR A 249 22.99 -13.60 7.78
N LEU A 250 22.95 -14.84 7.32
CA LEU A 250 24.08 -15.51 6.68
C LEU A 250 24.32 -15.01 5.25
N ARG A 251 23.34 -14.32 4.65
CA ARG A 251 23.52 -13.71 3.33
C ARG A 251 24.38 -12.46 3.49
N PRO A 252 25.50 -12.35 2.76
CA PRO A 252 26.31 -11.15 2.82
C PRO A 252 25.51 -9.96 2.31
N ALA A 253 25.78 -8.78 2.88
CA ALA A 253 25.20 -7.54 2.39
C ALA A 253 25.57 -7.36 0.91
N PHE A 254 24.58 -7.08 0.07
CA PHE A 254 24.81 -6.82 -1.35
C PHE A 254 25.57 -5.51 -1.51
N LYS A 255 26.78 -5.56 -2.09
CA LYS A 255 27.65 -4.40 -2.29
C LYS A 255 27.67 -3.88 -3.74
N GLY A 256 26.90 -4.49 -4.64
CA GLY A 256 26.91 -4.21 -6.08
C GLY A 256 27.57 -5.32 -6.90
N SER A 257 27.14 -5.50 -8.15
CA SER A 257 27.62 -6.59 -9.03
C SER A 257 29.09 -6.43 -9.44
N THR A 258 29.60 -5.20 -9.46
CA THR A 258 31.00 -4.88 -9.78
C THR A 258 31.90 -4.80 -8.55
N PHE A 259 31.40 -5.07 -7.35
CA PHE A 259 32.18 -4.91 -6.12
C PHE A 259 33.46 -5.77 -6.11
N ASP A 260 33.39 -6.98 -6.69
CA ASP A 260 34.53 -7.87 -6.84
C ASP A 260 35.27 -7.70 -8.18
N MET A 261 34.87 -6.71 -9.01
CA MET A 261 35.55 -6.43 -10.27
C MET A 261 36.94 -5.86 -9.99
N ARG A 262 37.96 -6.66 -10.31
CA ARG A 262 39.36 -6.21 -10.24
C ARG A 262 39.70 -5.50 -11.55
N VAL A 263 40.04 -4.23 -11.44
CA VAL A 263 40.55 -3.43 -12.55
C VAL A 263 42.07 -3.64 -12.63
N SER A 264 42.61 -3.79 -13.84
CA SER A 264 44.06 -3.97 -14.05
C SER A 264 44.82 -2.72 -13.59
N ALA A 265 46.11 -2.85 -13.28
CA ALA A 265 46.92 -1.70 -12.85
C ALA A 265 47.02 -0.64 -13.97
N GLU A 266 47.04 -1.08 -15.24
CA GLU A 266 47.06 -0.20 -16.42
C GLU A 266 45.76 0.61 -16.54
N ASP A 267 44.60 -0.02 -16.29
CA ASP A 267 43.29 0.64 -16.36
C ASP A 267 42.99 1.53 -15.13
N LEU A 268 43.81 1.46 -14.08
CA LEU A 268 43.77 2.35 -12.91
C LEU A 268 44.56 3.65 -13.14
N GLU A 269 45.33 3.75 -14.23
CA GLU A 269 46.05 4.98 -14.56
C GLU A 269 45.06 6.10 -14.86
N ILE A 270 45.16 7.18 -14.08
CA ILE A 270 44.33 8.37 -14.27
C ILE A 270 44.83 9.11 -15.50
N HIS A 271 44.17 8.91 -16.64
CA HIS A 271 44.42 9.73 -17.81
C HIS A 271 43.86 11.14 -17.57
N GLN A 272 44.75 12.11 -17.32
CA GLN A 272 44.39 13.52 -17.35
C GLN A 272 44.37 13.97 -18.82
N PRO A 273 43.24 14.49 -19.35
CA PRO A 273 43.19 15.06 -20.68
C PRO A 273 44.23 16.19 -20.77
N THR A 274 45.26 15.99 -21.57
CA THR A 274 46.42 16.87 -21.67
C THR A 274 46.04 18.26 -22.15
N ASP A 275 46.30 19.25 -21.30
CA ASP A 275 46.72 20.60 -21.70
C ASP A 275 47.70 21.23 -20.67
N VAL A 276 48.51 20.45 -19.93
CA VAL A 276 49.67 20.97 -19.17
C VAL A 276 50.70 19.85 -18.89
N PRO A 277 52.03 20.08 -19.02
CA PRO A 277 53.03 19.05 -18.72
C PRO A 277 53.21 18.89 -17.20
N VAL A 278 52.97 17.70 -16.65
CA VAL A 278 53.16 17.41 -15.22
C VAL A 278 53.93 16.10 -15.01
N ASN A 279 54.89 16.15 -14.09
CA ASN A 279 55.63 15.04 -13.50
C ASN A 279 54.70 13.86 -13.16
N MET A 280 55.04 12.64 -13.60
CA MET A 280 54.38 11.42 -13.12
C MET A 280 54.52 11.32 -11.60
N GLN A 281 53.42 11.53 -10.88
CA GLN A 281 53.35 11.29 -9.45
C GLN A 281 52.47 10.06 -9.24
N TYR A 282 53.10 8.92 -8.99
CA TYR A 282 52.40 7.70 -8.58
C TYR A 282 51.79 7.93 -7.19
N LEU A 283 50.47 7.80 -7.08
CA LEU A 283 49.79 7.71 -5.78
C LEU A 283 50.16 6.36 -5.15
N PRO A 284 50.75 6.33 -3.95
CA PRO A 284 51.11 5.09 -3.30
C PRO A 284 49.84 4.31 -2.97
N LEU A 285 49.77 3.08 -3.48
CA LEU A 285 48.72 2.11 -3.19
C LEU A 285 48.83 1.73 -1.69
N ARG A 286 48.07 2.43 -0.84
CA ARG A 286 47.99 2.10 0.58
C ARG A 286 47.23 0.78 0.71
N ALA A 287 47.98 -0.30 0.88
CA ALA A 287 47.49 -1.65 1.03
C ALA A 287 46.45 -1.76 2.17
N SER A 288 45.17 -1.81 1.80
CA SER A 288 44.07 -2.29 2.65
C SER A 288 43.86 -3.81 2.49
N LEU A 289 44.86 -4.53 1.95
CA LEU A 289 44.81 -5.97 1.68
C LEU A 289 45.29 -6.85 2.85
N ALA A 290 45.75 -6.27 3.96
CA ALA A 290 46.28 -7.03 5.10
C ALA A 290 45.19 -7.47 6.12
N ASP A 291 44.13 -6.69 6.33
CA ASP A 291 43.15 -7.00 7.40
C ASP A 291 42.17 -8.14 7.08
N GLY A 292 42.14 -8.63 5.83
CA GLY A 292 41.25 -9.72 5.40
C GLY A 292 41.83 -11.13 5.51
N LEU A 293 43.17 -11.27 5.54
CA LEU A 293 43.85 -12.56 5.43
C LEU A 293 44.17 -13.21 6.79
N ASP A 294 44.34 -12.42 7.84
CA ASP A 294 44.66 -12.95 9.18
C ASP A 294 43.47 -13.63 9.88
N SER A 295 42.23 -13.27 9.52
CA SER A 295 41.03 -13.94 10.09
C SER A 295 40.78 -15.34 9.50
N PHE A 296 41.31 -15.63 8.32
CA PHE A 296 41.16 -16.93 7.64
C PHE A 296 42.25 -17.94 8.03
N SER A 297 43.43 -17.48 8.42
CA SER A 297 44.58 -18.35 8.75
C SER A 297 44.47 -19.01 10.13
N GLN A 298 43.73 -18.42 11.08
CA GLN A 298 43.62 -18.95 12.44
C GLN A 298 42.52 -20.03 12.63
N LYS A 299 41.63 -20.24 11.65
CA LYS A 299 40.56 -21.27 11.71
C LYS A 299 40.88 -22.58 10.99
N SER A 300 42.08 -22.73 10.40
CA SER A 300 42.44 -23.87 9.54
C SER A 300 43.54 -24.80 10.11
N LYS A 301 43.69 -24.86 11.43
CA LYS A 301 44.56 -25.87 12.08
C LYS A 301 43.77 -26.72 13.05
N GLY A 302 43.22 -27.83 12.55
CA GLY A 302 42.68 -28.86 13.43
C GLY A 302 41.68 -29.84 12.82
N ILE A 303 41.76 -30.21 11.55
CA ILE A 303 40.97 -31.36 11.04
C ILE A 303 41.81 -32.18 10.06
N GLN A 304 42.49 -33.22 10.58
CA GLN A 304 42.93 -34.38 9.81
C GLN A 304 42.25 -35.63 10.38
N ARG A 305 41.37 -36.20 9.55
CA ARG A 305 40.91 -37.60 9.44
C ARG A 305 40.76 -38.45 10.71
N SER A 306 39.53 -38.95 10.94
CA SER A 306 39.19 -40.39 10.78
C SER A 306 37.80 -40.70 11.36
N GLY A 307 36.94 -41.32 10.53
CA GLY A 307 36.10 -42.49 10.86
C GLY A 307 35.08 -42.48 12.00
N SER A 308 33.91 -43.07 11.67
CA SER A 308 32.88 -43.70 12.53
C SER A 308 31.90 -42.84 13.35
N LEU A 309 30.62 -42.87 12.93
CA LEU A 309 29.45 -42.91 13.82
C LEU A 309 29.57 -44.14 14.76
N PRO A 310 29.08 -44.14 16.04
CA PRO A 310 27.65 -44.04 16.36
C PRO A 310 27.23 -43.38 17.71
N TYR A 311 25.89 -43.16 17.84
CA TYR A 311 25.02 -43.27 19.03
C TYR A 311 24.89 -42.16 20.13
N LEU A 312 23.63 -41.72 20.26
CA LEU A 312 22.75 -41.65 21.45
C LEU A 312 23.11 -40.82 22.72
N MET A 313 22.14 -39.96 23.09
CA MET A 313 21.74 -39.45 24.43
C MET A 313 22.79 -38.75 25.32
N ASP A 314 22.50 -37.51 25.74
CA ASP A 314 21.92 -37.32 27.08
C ASP A 314 21.34 -35.92 27.30
N VAL A 315 20.17 -35.96 27.95
CA VAL A 315 19.44 -34.86 28.56
C VAL A 315 20.12 -34.55 29.90
N VAL A 316 20.44 -33.29 30.17
CA VAL A 316 20.60 -32.81 31.55
C VAL A 316 19.90 -31.46 31.70
N THR A 317 18.70 -31.56 32.25
CA THR A 317 18.04 -30.59 33.12
C THR A 317 18.96 -30.09 34.24
N HIS A 318 18.94 -28.78 34.50
CA HIS A 318 19.05 -28.29 35.87
C HIS A 318 18.15 -27.07 36.07
N GLN A 319 17.05 -27.31 36.79
CA GLN A 319 16.41 -26.35 37.68
C GLN A 319 17.11 -26.41 39.04
N HIS A 320 17.24 -25.27 39.70
CA HIS A 320 16.99 -25.00 41.14
C HIS A 320 17.11 -23.47 41.30
N GLU A 321 15.99 -22.78 41.57
CA GLU A 321 15.50 -22.39 42.92
C GLU A 321 16.41 -21.31 43.54
N GLU A 322 15.92 -20.07 43.55
CA GLU A 322 15.22 -19.43 44.70
C GLU A 322 16.19 -19.12 45.84
N ASP A 323 16.40 -17.83 46.10
CA ASP A 323 16.36 -17.31 47.46
C ASP A 323 16.07 -15.80 47.48
N GLU A 324 15.32 -15.44 48.51
CA GLU A 324 14.47 -14.26 48.67
C GLU A 324 15.19 -12.96 49.07
N ALA A 325 14.46 -11.87 48.79
CA ALA A 325 14.20 -10.65 49.56
C ALA A 325 15.12 -10.17 50.71
N VAL A 326 15.22 -8.84 50.81
CA VAL A 326 15.30 -7.92 51.99
C VAL A 326 15.96 -6.63 51.44
N GLU A 327 15.44 -5.40 51.51
CA GLU A 327 14.74 -4.72 52.59
C GLU A 327 14.05 -3.45 52.03
N ALA A 328 12.78 -3.22 52.37
CA ALA A 328 12.12 -1.92 52.29
C ALA A 328 11.94 -1.40 53.73
N LYS A 329 12.36 -0.16 54.02
CA LYS A 329 12.05 0.53 55.27
C LYS A 329 10.91 1.54 55.09
N PRO A 330 9.96 1.62 56.04
CA PRO A 330 8.87 2.59 56.05
C PRO A 330 9.18 3.79 56.95
N ASP A 331 8.68 4.97 56.57
CA ASP A 331 8.52 6.11 57.47
C ASP A 331 7.07 6.13 58.01
N VAL A 332 6.93 6.17 59.33
CA VAL A 332 5.66 6.28 60.08
C VAL A 332 5.71 7.56 60.93
N PRO A 333 4.58 8.29 61.10
CA PRO A 333 4.56 9.62 61.72
C PRO A 333 4.47 9.57 63.24
N MET A 334 4.95 10.64 63.90
CA MET A 334 4.73 10.90 65.33
C MET A 334 3.58 11.88 65.52
N LYS A 335 2.62 11.50 66.39
CA LYS A 335 1.55 12.35 66.94
C LYS A 335 1.82 12.62 68.41
N ASP A 336 1.29 13.75 68.86
CA ASP A 336 1.41 14.37 70.18
C ASP A 336 1.13 13.48 71.41
N LYS A 337 1.81 13.90 72.50
CA LYS A 337 1.66 13.62 73.94
C LYS A 337 2.46 12.47 74.54
#